data_AF-A0A429MIE0-F1
#
_entry.id   AF-A0A429MIE0-F1
#
_cell.length_a   1.000
_cell.length_b   1.000
_cell.length_c   1.000
_cell.angle_alpha   90.00
_cell.angle_beta   90.00
_cell.angle_gamma   90.00
#
_symmetry.space_group_name_H-M   'P 1'
#
loop_
_entity.id
_entity.type
_entity.pdbx_description
1 polymer ?
#
loop_
_entity_poly.entity_id
_entity_poly.type
_entity_poly.pdbx_seq_one_letter_code
_entity_poly.pdbx_strand_id
1 'polypeptide(L)'
;PKSFRIQIGNAQCLQPYSASIMNISAMSFGSLSANAIRALNKGAQLGGFYHDTGEGSLSPYHLENGGDIVWQIASGYFGCRTLDGKFDEQKFAKQSQLPQIKMIELKLSQGAKPGHGGILPKHKITAEIAEIRGVSRDHDCISPAKHSSFSTPIEMMHFLQKLRTLSGGKPVGFKLCIGQPWQFMSIVKAMLETKIVPDFIVVDGSEG
;
A
#
# COMPACT_ATOMS: atom_id res chain seq x y z
N PRO A 1 -18.20 -15.35 3.16
CA PRO A 1 -18.22 -16.68 3.80
C PRO A 1 -17.35 -16.69 5.07
N LYS A 2 -17.94 -16.88 6.25
CA LYS A 2 -17.21 -16.84 7.53
C LYS A 2 -16.08 -17.88 7.64
N SER A 3 -16.13 -18.93 6.82
CA SER A 3 -15.19 -20.07 6.84
C SER A 3 -14.07 -20.02 5.78
N PHE A 4 -14.17 -19.16 4.75
CA PHE A 4 -13.20 -19.17 3.65
C PHE A 4 -12.16 -18.05 3.84
N ARG A 5 -11.19 -18.34 4.71
CA ARG A 5 -10.13 -17.41 5.15
C ARG A 5 -8.77 -18.08 5.11
N ILE A 6 -7.73 -17.26 4.95
CA ILE A 6 -6.32 -17.66 5.00
C ILE A 6 -5.59 -16.82 6.04
N GLN A 7 -4.54 -17.36 6.64
CA GLN A 7 -3.67 -16.59 7.53
C GLN A 7 -2.55 -15.96 6.70
N ILE A 8 -2.44 -14.63 6.74
CA ILE A 8 -1.34 -13.87 6.14
C ILE A 8 -0.39 -13.42 7.25
N GLY A 9 0.88 -13.76 7.11
CA GLY A 9 1.93 -13.52 8.12
C GLY A 9 2.84 -14.73 8.25
N ASN A 10 4.12 -14.54 7.98
CA ASN A 10 5.15 -15.58 8.13
C ASN A 10 5.83 -15.49 9.52
N ALA A 11 6.86 -16.31 9.77
CA ALA A 11 7.56 -16.35 11.06
C ALA A 11 8.24 -15.02 11.47
N GLN A 12 8.38 -14.05 10.56
CA GLN A 12 8.95 -12.72 10.81
C GLN A 12 7.88 -11.69 11.20
N CYS A 13 6.60 -12.03 11.05
CA CYS A 13 5.44 -11.21 11.42
C CYS A 13 5.01 -11.48 12.87
N LEU A 14 4.62 -10.42 13.59
CA LEU A 14 4.15 -10.51 14.98
C LEU A 14 2.62 -10.48 15.08
N GLN A 15 1.94 -9.95 14.07
CA GLN A 15 0.50 -9.74 14.05
C GLN A 15 -0.14 -10.39 12.81
N PRO A 16 -0.14 -11.72 12.68
CA PRO A 16 -0.74 -12.38 11.53
C PRO A 16 -2.22 -12.00 11.39
N TYR A 17 -2.68 -11.85 10.15
CA TYR A 17 -4.04 -11.45 9.82
C TYR A 17 -4.81 -12.61 9.19
N SER A 18 -5.97 -12.95 9.74
CA SER A 18 -6.91 -13.87 9.09
C SER A 18 -7.65 -13.11 8.01
N ALA A 19 -7.22 -13.22 6.75
CA ALA A 19 -7.81 -12.55 5.61
C ALA A 19 -8.91 -13.40 4.97
N SER A 20 -9.99 -12.77 4.50
CA SER A 20 -10.86 -13.43 3.52
C SER A 20 -10.11 -13.58 2.20
N ILE A 21 -10.46 -14.58 1.40
CA ILE A 21 -9.95 -14.73 0.02
C ILE A 21 -10.48 -13.66 -0.94
N MET A 22 -11.58 -12.99 -0.56
CA MET A 22 -12.14 -11.87 -1.30
C MET A 22 -11.67 -10.59 -0.60
N ASN A 23 -11.51 -9.53 -1.38
CA ASN A 23 -11.14 -8.22 -0.90
C ASN A 23 -11.66 -7.14 -1.83
N ILE A 24 -11.65 -5.89 -1.37
CA ILE A 24 -11.78 -4.73 -2.24
C ILE A 24 -10.37 -4.28 -2.60
N SER A 25 -10.02 -4.38 -3.88
CA SER A 25 -8.71 -4.02 -4.41
C SER A 25 -8.44 -2.52 -4.37
N ALA A 26 -7.16 -2.19 -4.43
CA ALA A 26 -6.58 -0.86 -4.32
C ALA A 26 -7.20 0.17 -5.28
N MET A 27 -7.91 1.16 -4.74
CA MET A 27 -8.37 2.33 -5.49
C MET A 27 -8.25 3.60 -4.66
N SER A 28 -7.55 4.60 -5.21
CA SER A 28 -7.17 5.78 -4.44
C SER A 28 -8.33 6.73 -4.14
N PHE A 29 -8.39 7.24 -2.90
CA PHE A 29 -9.13 8.46 -2.61
C PHE A 29 -8.55 9.62 -3.46
N GLY A 30 -9.42 10.33 -4.17
CA GLY A 30 -9.07 11.30 -5.20
C GLY A 30 -9.34 10.78 -6.62
N SER A 31 -9.23 9.47 -6.85
CA SER A 31 -9.84 8.80 -8.02
C SER A 31 -11.29 8.42 -7.71
N LEU A 32 -11.53 7.95 -6.49
CA LEU A 32 -12.85 7.70 -5.93
C LEU A 32 -13.30 8.85 -5.02
N SER A 33 -14.62 9.05 -4.96
CA SER A 33 -15.26 10.02 -4.05
C SER A 33 -15.27 9.53 -2.60
N ALA A 34 -15.45 10.43 -1.64
CA ALA A 34 -15.59 10.09 -0.23
C ALA A 34 -16.73 9.07 0.01
N ASN A 35 -17.87 9.24 -0.69
CA ASN A 35 -19.01 8.33 -0.57
C ASN A 35 -18.70 6.93 -1.09
N ALA A 36 -17.93 6.82 -2.19
CA ALA A 36 -17.48 5.53 -2.68
C ALA A 36 -16.56 4.82 -1.68
N ILE A 37 -15.58 5.54 -1.11
CA ILE A 37 -14.69 4.98 -0.08
C ILE A 37 -15.47 4.50 1.15
N ARG A 38 -16.44 5.29 1.64
CA ARG A 38 -17.32 4.90 2.75
C ARG A 38 -18.10 3.63 2.43
N ALA A 39 -18.74 3.59 1.27
CA ALA A 39 -19.54 2.44 0.85
C ALA A 39 -18.70 1.17 0.74
N LEU A 40 -17.50 1.27 0.15
CA LEU A 40 -16.55 0.17 0.03
C LEU A 40 -16.07 -0.31 1.41
N ASN A 41 -15.62 0.60 2.30
CA ASN A 41 -15.20 0.19 3.65
C ASN A 41 -16.35 -0.40 4.47
N LYS A 42 -17.58 0.13 4.32
CA LYS A 42 -18.77 -0.46 4.95
C LYS A 42 -19.05 -1.86 4.42
N GLY A 43 -18.93 -2.07 3.12
CA GLY A 43 -19.02 -3.39 2.49
C GLY A 43 -17.96 -4.36 3.02
N ALA A 44 -16.72 -3.91 3.17
CA ALA A 44 -15.62 -4.66 3.78
C ALA A 44 -15.93 -5.09 5.22
N GLN A 45 -16.43 -4.16 6.05
CA GLN A 45 -16.87 -4.45 7.41
C GLN A 45 -17.96 -5.53 7.45
N LEU A 46 -19.01 -5.37 6.64
CA LEU A 46 -20.15 -6.29 6.62
C LEU A 46 -19.78 -7.68 6.05
N GLY A 47 -18.92 -7.70 5.03
CA GLY A 47 -18.46 -8.92 4.36
C GLY A 47 -17.33 -9.64 5.08
N GLY A 48 -16.68 -8.99 6.06
CA GLY A 48 -15.53 -9.52 6.78
C GLY A 48 -14.30 -9.69 5.89
N PHE A 49 -14.14 -8.85 4.86
CA PHE A 49 -12.94 -8.77 4.03
C PHE A 49 -12.27 -7.41 4.18
N TYR A 50 -11.04 -7.27 3.69
CA TYR A 50 -10.31 -6.00 3.79
C TYR A 50 -10.59 -5.08 2.59
N HIS A 51 -10.40 -3.78 2.80
CA HIS A 51 -10.40 -2.74 1.78
C HIS A 51 -8.99 -2.16 1.64
N ASP A 52 -8.42 -2.22 0.44
CA ASP A 52 -7.13 -1.60 0.14
C ASP A 52 -7.29 -0.12 -0.27
N THR A 53 -6.52 0.78 0.35
CA THR A 53 -6.60 2.24 0.12
C THR A 53 -6.15 2.70 -1.27
N GLY A 54 -5.41 1.86 -1.98
CA GLY A 54 -4.61 2.25 -3.13
C GLY A 54 -3.62 3.37 -2.82
N GLU A 55 -3.16 4.04 -3.87
CA GLU A 55 -2.03 4.99 -3.78
C GLU A 55 -2.40 6.32 -3.14
N GLY A 56 -3.68 6.60 -2.88
CA GLY A 56 -4.18 7.90 -2.43
C GLY A 56 -3.91 8.23 -0.97
N SER A 57 -3.24 7.33 -0.26
CA SER A 57 -3.14 7.27 1.19
C SER A 57 -4.45 6.92 1.91
N LEU A 58 -4.37 6.85 3.24
CA LEU A 58 -5.48 6.59 4.13
C LEU A 58 -6.26 7.89 4.38
N SER A 59 -7.40 8.05 3.72
CA SER A 59 -8.33 9.13 4.04
C SER A 59 -9.16 8.81 5.30
N PRO A 60 -9.69 9.82 6.01
CA PRO A 60 -10.61 9.61 7.14
C PRO A 60 -11.81 8.72 6.80
N TYR A 61 -12.29 8.79 5.55
CA TYR A 61 -13.41 8.01 5.03
C TYR A 61 -13.18 6.49 5.04
N HIS A 62 -11.93 6.04 5.01
CA HIS A 62 -11.61 4.62 5.18
C HIS A 62 -11.87 4.16 6.62
N LEU A 63 -11.71 5.05 7.60
CA LEU A 63 -11.73 4.68 9.02
C LEU A 63 -13.16 4.70 9.61
N GLU A 64 -14.07 5.49 9.04
CA GLU A 64 -15.42 5.74 9.59
C GLU A 64 -16.26 4.48 9.87
N ASN A 65 -16.17 3.45 9.01
CA ASN A 65 -17.07 2.30 9.05
C ASN A 65 -16.48 1.05 9.72
N GLY A 66 -15.24 1.13 10.21
CA GLY A 66 -14.63 0.04 10.98
C GLY A 66 -14.21 -1.19 10.17
N GLY A 67 -14.23 -1.13 8.84
CA GLY A 67 -13.72 -2.23 8.00
C GLY A 67 -12.20 -2.35 8.08
N ASP A 68 -11.69 -3.57 7.99
CA ASP A 68 -10.26 -3.84 7.97
C ASP A 68 -9.60 -3.25 6.71
N ILE A 69 -8.40 -2.70 6.86
CA ILE A 69 -7.72 -1.95 5.81
C ILE A 69 -6.37 -2.56 5.48
N VAL A 70 -6.04 -2.59 4.19
CA VAL A 70 -4.67 -2.70 3.70
C VAL A 70 -4.23 -1.31 3.28
N TRP A 71 -3.14 -0.83 3.86
CA TRP A 71 -2.60 0.47 3.48
C TRP A 71 -1.53 0.27 2.41
N GLN A 72 -1.84 0.69 1.19
CA GLN A 72 -0.94 0.60 0.06
C GLN A 72 -0.05 1.85 -0.04
N ILE A 73 1.25 1.64 -0.15
CA ILE A 73 2.27 2.67 -0.34
C ILE A 73 2.88 2.50 -1.72
N ALA A 74 2.84 3.56 -2.52
CA ALA A 74 3.52 3.64 -3.81
C ALA A 74 4.71 4.60 -3.77
N SER A 75 5.36 4.80 -4.91
CA SER A 75 6.55 5.65 -5.08
C SER A 75 6.37 7.11 -4.65
N GLY A 76 5.14 7.61 -4.62
CA GLY A 76 4.82 8.95 -4.12
C GLY A 76 4.79 9.08 -2.59
N TYR A 77 4.80 7.94 -1.87
CA TYR A 77 4.75 7.84 -0.40
C TYR A 77 3.65 8.69 0.27
N PHE A 78 2.49 8.83 -0.38
CA PHE A 78 1.43 9.70 0.13
C PHE A 78 0.95 9.30 1.53
N GLY A 79 0.87 10.29 2.42
CA GLY A 79 0.58 10.14 3.86
C GLY A 79 1.74 9.62 4.71
N CYS A 80 2.88 9.28 4.11
CA CYS A 80 4.13 8.97 4.81
C CYS A 80 5.34 9.55 4.08
N ARG A 81 5.22 10.80 3.64
CA ARG A 81 6.28 11.52 2.95
C ARG A 81 6.71 12.80 3.65
N THR A 82 7.94 13.17 3.39
CA THR A 82 8.45 14.53 3.56
C THR A 82 7.96 15.44 2.43
N LEU A 83 8.15 16.76 2.57
CA LEU A 83 7.79 17.72 1.53
C LEU A 83 8.59 17.49 0.23
N ASP A 84 9.86 17.08 0.33
CA ASP A 84 10.70 16.70 -0.81
C ASP A 84 10.36 15.31 -1.40
N GLY A 85 9.36 14.61 -0.85
CA GLY A 85 8.83 13.37 -1.42
C GLY A 85 9.60 12.11 -1.09
N LYS A 86 10.43 12.16 -0.05
CA LYS A 86 11.07 10.97 0.52
C LYS A 86 10.15 10.32 1.56
N PHE A 87 10.39 9.04 1.81
CA PHE A 87 9.70 8.31 2.86
C PHE A 87 9.98 8.91 4.25
N ASP A 88 8.92 9.10 5.04
CA ASP A 88 8.95 9.62 6.40
C ASP A 88 8.53 8.51 7.37
N GLU A 89 9.50 8.03 8.15
CA GLU A 89 9.33 6.90 9.07
C GLU A 89 8.36 7.19 10.20
N GLN A 90 8.36 8.42 10.72
CA GLN A 90 7.52 8.81 11.85
C GLN A 90 6.06 8.86 11.43
N LYS A 91 5.78 9.48 10.28
CA LYS A 91 4.43 9.50 9.70
C LYS A 91 3.96 8.09 9.35
N PHE A 92 4.84 7.28 8.76
CA PHE A 92 4.53 5.88 8.46
C PHE A 92 4.19 5.09 9.73
N ALA A 93 5.03 5.13 10.77
CA ALA A 93 4.81 4.40 12.01
C ALA A 93 3.51 4.81 12.68
N LYS A 94 3.24 6.13 12.79
CA LYS A 94 2.01 6.67 13.38
C LYS A 94 0.76 6.12 12.68
N GLN A 95 0.74 6.14 11.36
CA GLN A 95 -0.42 5.71 10.59
C GLN A 95 -0.54 4.18 10.54
N SER A 96 0.54 3.48 10.19
CA SER A 96 0.57 2.02 10.03
C SER A 96 0.19 1.27 11.31
N GLN A 97 0.41 1.84 12.50
CA GLN A 97 0.05 1.22 13.77
C GLN A 97 -1.44 1.33 14.13
N LEU A 98 -2.24 2.11 13.39
CA LEU A 98 -3.68 2.19 13.63
C LEU A 98 -4.33 0.79 13.61
N PRO A 99 -5.19 0.42 14.59
CA PRO A 99 -5.72 -0.94 14.73
C PRO A 99 -6.51 -1.46 13.52
N GLN A 100 -7.12 -0.57 12.73
CA GLN A 100 -7.87 -0.93 11.52
C GLN A 100 -6.97 -1.30 10.34
N ILE A 101 -5.72 -0.82 10.32
CA ILE A 101 -4.75 -1.24 9.31
C ILE A 101 -4.25 -2.62 9.70
N LYS A 102 -4.55 -3.62 8.88
CA LYS A 102 -4.18 -5.01 9.12
C LYS A 102 -2.94 -5.43 8.38
N MET A 103 -2.67 -4.85 7.21
CA MET A 103 -1.49 -5.17 6.41
C MET A 103 -0.97 -3.92 5.68
N ILE A 104 0.29 -3.99 5.27
CA ILE A 104 0.96 -2.95 4.47
C ILE A 104 1.32 -3.54 3.11
N GLU A 105 0.94 -2.86 2.03
CA GLU A 105 1.26 -3.27 0.66
C GLU A 105 2.21 -2.26 0.01
N LEU A 106 3.40 -2.70 -0.38
CA LEU A 106 4.31 -1.90 -1.20
C LEU A 106 3.97 -2.10 -2.69
N LYS A 107 3.48 -1.07 -3.36
CA LYS A 107 3.14 -1.14 -4.79
C LYS A 107 4.36 -0.86 -5.68
N LEU A 108 4.86 -1.88 -6.38
CA LEU A 108 5.91 -1.74 -7.38
C LEU A 108 5.35 -1.34 -8.76
N SER A 109 4.25 -1.95 -9.17
CA SER A 109 3.60 -1.69 -10.46
C SER A 109 2.12 -2.12 -10.44
N GLN A 110 1.38 -1.79 -11.50
CA GLN A 110 0.00 -2.24 -11.73
C GLN A 110 -0.25 -2.48 -13.22
N GLY A 111 -1.28 -3.27 -13.55
CA GLY A 111 -1.63 -3.65 -14.93
C GLY A 111 -1.95 -2.48 -15.84
N ALA A 112 -2.75 -1.52 -15.37
CA ALA A 112 -3.19 -0.40 -16.20
C ALA A 112 -2.06 0.56 -16.63
N LYS A 113 -0.95 0.63 -15.88
CA LYS A 113 0.17 1.57 -16.13
C LYS A 113 1.51 0.99 -15.64
N PRO A 114 2.08 -0.03 -16.32
CA PRO A 114 3.38 -0.58 -15.96
C PRO A 114 4.46 0.46 -16.28
N GLY A 115 5.10 1.03 -15.24
CA GLY A 115 6.28 1.88 -15.39
C GLY A 115 6.08 3.40 -15.39
N HIS A 116 4.87 3.90 -15.11
CA HIS A 116 4.63 5.35 -14.95
C HIS A 116 4.06 5.66 -13.57
N GLY A 117 4.63 6.65 -12.89
CA GLY A 117 4.00 7.24 -11.71
C GLY A 117 2.85 8.18 -12.10
N GLY A 118 1.87 8.33 -11.22
CA GLY A 118 0.72 9.21 -11.45
C GLY A 118 1.09 10.70 -11.33
N ILE A 119 0.37 11.55 -12.07
CA ILE A 119 0.38 13.00 -11.88
C ILE A 119 -0.96 13.39 -11.26
N LEU A 120 -0.92 14.12 -10.15
CA LEU A 120 -2.07 14.80 -9.58
C LEU A 120 -1.93 16.31 -9.88
N PRO A 121 -2.72 16.85 -10.83
CA PRO A 121 -2.66 18.26 -11.17
C PRO A 121 -3.01 19.16 -9.99
N LYS A 122 -2.31 20.30 -9.86
CA LYS A 122 -2.46 21.30 -8.80
C LYS A 122 -3.91 21.70 -8.56
N HIS A 123 -4.67 21.92 -9.63
CA HIS A 123 -6.08 22.34 -9.55
C HIS A 123 -7.00 21.28 -8.93
N LYS A 124 -6.56 20.02 -8.85
CA LYS A 124 -7.28 18.93 -8.14
C LYS A 124 -6.81 18.75 -6.70
N ILE A 125 -5.77 19.48 -6.25
CA ILE A 125 -5.25 19.39 -4.88
C ILE A 125 -6.05 20.31 -3.97
N THR A 126 -7.15 19.79 -3.43
CA THR A 126 -7.91 20.45 -2.35
C THR A 126 -7.08 20.50 -1.06
N ALA A 127 -7.50 21.33 -0.09
CA ALA A 127 -6.86 21.37 1.23
C ALA A 127 -6.86 19.99 1.90
N GLU A 128 -7.99 19.28 1.80
CA GLU A 128 -8.15 17.91 2.29
C GLU A 128 -7.17 16.93 1.61
N ILE A 129 -7.04 16.98 0.28
CA ILE A 129 -6.10 16.10 -0.44
C ILE A 129 -4.65 16.41 -0.06
N ALA A 130 -4.30 17.69 0.11
CA ALA A 130 -2.98 18.12 0.53
C ALA A 130 -2.62 17.57 1.92
N GLU A 131 -3.56 17.64 2.86
CA GLU A 131 -3.40 17.11 4.21
C GLU A 131 -3.26 15.58 4.21
N ILE A 132 -4.20 14.87 3.57
CA ILE A 132 -4.21 13.40 3.52
C ILE A 132 -2.95 12.84 2.85
N ARG A 133 -2.51 13.47 1.74
CA ARG A 133 -1.36 12.97 0.98
C ARG A 133 -0.02 13.53 1.46
N GLY A 134 -0.02 14.58 2.27
CA GLY A 134 1.18 15.29 2.71
C GLY A 134 1.91 15.98 1.55
N VAL A 135 1.16 16.69 0.70
CA VAL A 135 1.68 17.35 -0.52
C VAL A 135 1.42 18.85 -0.52
N SER A 136 2.26 19.63 -1.21
CA SER A 136 2.03 21.06 -1.42
C SER A 136 0.84 21.31 -2.35
N ARG A 137 0.17 22.44 -2.15
CA ARG A 137 -0.89 22.95 -3.02
C ARG A 137 -0.36 23.90 -4.10
N ASP A 138 0.94 24.20 -4.10
CA ASP A 138 1.52 25.26 -4.94
C ASP A 138 1.93 24.79 -6.32
N HIS A 139 2.11 23.47 -6.50
CA HIS A 139 2.55 22.86 -7.75
C HIS A 139 1.86 21.52 -7.99
N ASP A 140 1.99 20.99 -9.21
CA ASP A 140 1.54 19.64 -9.52
C ASP A 140 2.28 18.61 -8.67
N CYS A 141 1.59 17.55 -8.28
CA CYS A 141 2.19 16.47 -7.51
C CYS A 141 2.48 15.29 -8.42
N ILE A 142 3.76 15.00 -8.62
CA ILE A 142 4.24 13.90 -9.45
C ILE A 142 4.66 12.74 -8.54
N SER A 143 4.10 11.56 -8.76
CA SER A 143 4.64 10.32 -8.23
C SER A 143 5.78 9.85 -9.15
N PRO A 144 6.97 9.55 -8.64
CA PRO A 144 8.05 9.00 -9.47
C PRO A 144 7.70 7.62 -10.03
N ALA A 145 8.36 7.18 -11.10
CA ALA A 145 8.17 5.83 -11.64
C ALA A 145 8.75 4.72 -10.73
N LYS A 146 9.66 5.08 -9.81
CA LYS A 146 10.33 4.16 -8.89
C LYS A 146 10.31 4.68 -7.46
N HIS A 147 10.40 3.77 -6.51
CA HIS A 147 10.64 4.12 -5.11
C HIS A 147 12.02 4.79 -4.95
N SER A 148 12.08 5.85 -4.15
CA SER A 148 13.34 6.55 -3.84
C SER A 148 14.07 5.93 -2.66
N SER A 149 13.39 5.11 -1.84
CA SER A 149 13.98 4.46 -0.66
C SER A 149 14.88 3.26 -0.97
N PHE A 150 14.86 2.75 -2.19
CA PHE A 150 15.68 1.61 -2.62
C PHE A 150 15.90 1.65 -4.13
N SER A 151 17.01 1.09 -4.59
CA SER A 151 17.38 0.95 -6.00
C SER A 151 17.62 -0.51 -6.42
N THR A 152 17.75 -1.43 -5.47
CA THR A 152 17.99 -2.85 -5.73
C THR A 152 16.97 -3.76 -5.05
N PRO A 153 16.78 -5.01 -5.53
CA PRO A 153 15.91 -5.98 -4.85
C PRO A 153 16.35 -6.32 -3.42
N ILE A 154 17.65 -6.29 -3.12
CA ILE A 154 18.18 -6.50 -1.77
C ILE A 154 17.77 -5.34 -0.86
N GLU A 155 17.96 -4.09 -1.30
CA GLU A 155 17.51 -2.91 -0.56
C GLU A 155 15.99 -2.89 -0.38
N MET A 156 15.22 -3.35 -1.38
CA MET A 156 13.78 -3.53 -1.26
C MET A 156 13.42 -4.50 -0.14
N MET A 157 14.12 -5.63 0.00
CA MET A 157 13.88 -6.57 1.10
C MET A 157 14.11 -5.91 2.47
N HIS A 158 15.21 -5.16 2.63
CA HIS A 158 15.46 -4.40 3.85
C HIS A 158 14.38 -3.32 4.09
N PHE A 159 13.87 -2.71 3.02
CA PHE A 159 12.77 -1.75 3.12
C PHE A 159 11.48 -2.43 3.60
N LEU A 160 11.12 -3.61 3.09
CA LEU A 160 9.97 -4.37 3.60
C LEU A 160 10.12 -4.73 5.09
N GLN A 161 11.32 -5.15 5.50
CA GLN A 161 11.61 -5.41 6.92
C GLN A 161 11.46 -4.15 7.78
N LYS A 162 11.89 -2.99 7.27
CA LYS A 162 11.72 -1.70 7.94
C LYS A 162 10.25 -1.35 8.10
N LEU A 163 9.42 -1.50 7.06
CA LEU A 163 7.97 -1.29 7.14
C LEU A 163 7.33 -2.23 8.16
N ARG A 164 7.77 -3.48 8.23
CA ARG A 164 7.30 -4.47 9.21
C ARG A 164 7.61 -4.02 10.63
N THR A 165 8.85 -3.61 10.90
CA THR A 165 9.25 -3.10 12.22
C THR A 165 8.44 -1.86 12.60
N LEU A 166 8.36 -0.87 11.72
CA LEU A 166 7.68 0.40 12.00
C LEU A 166 6.16 0.27 12.18
N SER A 167 5.54 -0.73 11.55
CA SER A 167 4.10 -1.04 11.70
C SER A 167 3.76 -1.83 12.97
N GLY A 168 4.75 -2.10 13.83
CA GLY A 168 4.58 -2.92 15.03
C GLY A 168 4.52 -4.42 14.74
N GLY A 169 5.07 -4.87 13.60
CA GLY A 169 5.12 -6.27 13.20
C GLY A 169 3.89 -6.77 12.45
N LYS A 170 3.18 -5.88 11.74
CA LYS A 170 2.07 -6.28 10.85
C LYS A 170 2.58 -6.97 9.58
N PRO A 171 1.77 -7.79 8.89
CA PRO A 171 2.15 -8.40 7.64
C PRO A 171 2.46 -7.33 6.58
N VAL A 172 3.58 -7.50 5.89
CA VAL A 172 4.04 -6.61 4.82
C VAL A 172 4.27 -7.41 3.56
N GLY A 173 3.61 -7.00 2.48
CA GLY A 173 3.74 -7.60 1.17
C GLY A 173 4.05 -6.56 0.10
N PHE A 174 4.09 -7.01 -1.14
CA PHE A 174 4.20 -6.12 -2.28
C PHE A 174 3.29 -6.53 -3.42
N LYS A 175 2.93 -5.55 -4.24
CA LYS A 175 2.10 -5.69 -5.42
C LYS A 175 2.90 -5.40 -6.68
N LEU A 176 2.68 -6.21 -7.71
CA LEU A 176 3.27 -6.02 -9.03
C LEU A 176 2.38 -6.58 -10.14
N CYS A 177 2.43 -5.94 -11.30
CA CYS A 177 2.10 -6.58 -12.56
C CYS A 177 3.36 -7.28 -13.08
N ILE A 178 3.26 -8.58 -13.36
CA ILE A 178 4.40 -9.35 -13.86
C ILE A 178 4.73 -8.89 -15.27
N GLY A 179 5.90 -8.26 -15.40
CA GLY A 179 6.51 -7.96 -16.69
C GLY A 179 7.42 -9.11 -17.11
N GLN A 180 8.72 -8.85 -17.10
CA GLN A 180 9.70 -9.83 -17.54
C GLN A 180 10.00 -10.84 -16.40
N PRO A 181 9.96 -12.16 -16.63
CA PRO A 181 10.14 -13.16 -15.56
C PRO A 181 11.43 -12.99 -14.74
N TRP A 182 12.53 -12.56 -15.36
CA TRP A 182 13.80 -12.35 -14.67
C TRP A 182 13.76 -11.21 -13.64
N GLN A 183 12.85 -10.24 -13.79
CA GLN A 183 12.67 -9.18 -12.79
C GLN A 183 12.13 -9.78 -11.48
N PHE A 184 11.10 -10.63 -11.57
CA PHE A 184 10.58 -11.34 -10.40
C PHE A 184 11.63 -12.30 -9.81
N MET A 185 12.35 -13.04 -10.66
CA MET A 185 13.42 -13.93 -10.19
C MET A 185 14.54 -13.18 -9.47
N SER A 186 14.80 -11.92 -9.83
CA SER A 186 15.78 -11.07 -9.13
C SER A 186 15.31 -10.73 -7.70
N ILE A 187 14.01 -10.53 -7.49
CA ILE A 187 13.43 -10.35 -6.15
C ILE A 187 13.53 -11.66 -5.36
N VAL A 188 13.21 -12.80 -5.97
CA VAL A 188 13.35 -14.12 -5.33
C VAL A 188 14.79 -14.38 -4.90
N LYS A 189 15.77 -14.06 -5.74
CA LYS A 189 17.20 -14.16 -5.37
C LYS A 189 17.55 -13.27 -4.17
N ALA A 190 17.01 -12.05 -4.11
CA ALA A 190 17.21 -11.17 -2.95
C ALA A 190 16.55 -11.71 -1.67
N MET A 191 15.39 -12.36 -1.76
CA MET A 191 14.78 -13.05 -0.61
C MET A 191 15.68 -14.19 -0.11
N LEU A 192 16.25 -14.97 -1.03
CA LEU A 192 17.16 -16.07 -0.67
C LEU A 192 18.47 -15.56 -0.06
N GLU A 193 19.00 -14.44 -0.54
CA GLU A 193 20.22 -13.81 -0.04
C GLU A 193 20.00 -13.22 1.37
N THR A 194 18.99 -12.35 1.50
CA THR A 194 18.74 -11.59 2.74
C THR A 194 18.02 -12.40 3.81
N LYS A 195 17.38 -13.52 3.43
CA LYS A 195 16.43 -14.29 4.24
C LYS A 195 15.21 -13.49 4.71
N ILE A 196 14.99 -12.30 4.16
CA ILE A 196 13.79 -11.50 4.40
C ILE A 196 12.78 -11.85 3.31
N VAL A 197 11.58 -12.29 3.72
CA VAL A 197 10.50 -12.66 2.81
C VAL A 197 9.26 -11.81 3.09
N PRO A 198 8.53 -11.37 2.05
CA PRO A 198 7.25 -10.73 2.23
C PRO A 198 6.24 -11.71 2.86
N ASP A 199 5.23 -11.17 3.51
CA ASP A 199 4.13 -11.95 4.08
C ASP A 199 3.08 -12.33 3.01
N PHE A 200 3.00 -11.55 1.93
CA PHE A 200 2.15 -11.80 0.77
C PHE A 200 2.71 -11.12 -0.49
N ILE A 201 2.30 -11.60 -1.65
CA ILE A 201 2.61 -11.00 -2.95
C ILE A 201 1.31 -10.91 -3.74
N VAL A 202 0.94 -9.71 -4.19
CA VAL A 202 -0.22 -9.48 -5.06
C VAL A 202 0.25 -9.38 -6.50
N VAL A 203 -0.30 -10.25 -7.35
CA VAL A 203 -0.02 -10.26 -8.79
C VAL A 203 -1.22 -9.67 -9.53
N ASP A 204 -1.02 -8.50 -10.13
CA ASP A 204 -1.98 -7.88 -11.02
C ASP A 204 -1.89 -8.47 -12.43
N GLY A 205 -3.04 -8.68 -13.07
CA GLY A 205 -3.12 -8.93 -14.50
C GLY A 205 -2.99 -7.64 -15.32
N SER A 206 -2.85 -7.76 -16.64
CA SER A 206 -2.77 -6.62 -17.57
C SER A 206 -4.09 -5.86 -17.74
N GLU A 207 -5.22 -6.48 -17.42
CA GLU A 207 -6.56 -5.99 -17.76
C GLU A 207 -7.09 -4.87 -16.84
N GLY A 208 -6.41 -4.58 -15.73
CA GLY A 208 -6.85 -3.55 -14.78
C GLY A 208 -6.39 -3.81 -13.36
#